data_AF-A0A6P0MSR3-F1
#
_entry.id   AF-A0A6P0MSR3-F1
#
_cell.length_a   1.000
_cell.length_b   1.000
_cell.length_c   1.000
_cell.angle_alpha   90.00
_cell.angle_beta   90.00
_cell.angle_gamma   90.00
#
_symmetry.space_group_name_H-M   'P 1'
#
loop_
_entity.id
_entity.type
_entity.pdbx_description
1 polymer ?
#
loop_
_entity_poly.entity_id
_entity_poly.type
_entity_poly.pdbx_seq_one_letter_code
_entity_poly.pdbx_strand_id
1 'polypeptide(L)'
;MYNYRSILTRVGIVLIAVGILEFVYFLYNSTLDDPKCILSNPSPNSSFSSSSSTFLVALGVFFLRGNLQIVSPLTWFAAFSLPSLVIGLVRLPFLFPGEFWGIAFRIDPIRYFMPTLVKIIGIAVALWIYTQLRAAPLVSACVRAGHCTTTPPKLAFILGIALVVVPLSIRYFYFTPDSVAEAQAVEVARTEYGEGYKYHVRAVRQYDGQMRACVDAYNEQEIKLVRVEWEQ
;
A
#
# COMPACT_ATOMS: atom_id res chain seq x y z
N MET A 1 -19.19 -30.74 -16.38
CA MET A 1 -19.32 -30.08 -15.05
C MET A 1 -18.03 -29.33 -14.75
N TYR A 2 -17.98 -28.01 -14.95
CA TYR A 2 -16.83 -27.20 -14.52
C TYR A 2 -16.79 -27.19 -13.00
N ASN A 3 -15.75 -27.80 -12.42
CA ASN A 3 -15.68 -28.12 -11.01
C ASN A 3 -15.28 -26.87 -10.22
N TYR A 4 -16.25 -26.13 -9.67
CA TYR A 4 -16.02 -24.91 -8.88
C TYR A 4 -14.97 -25.13 -7.78
N ARG A 5 -14.89 -26.35 -7.24
CA ARG A 5 -13.88 -26.77 -6.26
C ARG A 5 -12.44 -26.58 -6.77
N SER A 6 -12.18 -26.86 -8.05
CA SER A 6 -10.87 -26.62 -8.66
C SER A 6 -10.51 -25.12 -8.71
N ILE A 7 -11.50 -24.24 -8.86
CA ILE A 7 -11.28 -22.79 -8.85
C ILE A 7 -10.95 -22.33 -7.44
N LEU A 8 -11.72 -22.76 -6.43
CA LEU A 8 -11.43 -22.44 -5.03
C LEU A 8 -10.06 -22.95 -4.60
N THR A 9 -9.66 -24.16 -4.99
CA THR A 9 -8.34 -24.70 -4.65
C THR A 9 -7.22 -23.87 -5.25
N ARG A 10 -7.32 -23.46 -6.52
CA ARG A 10 -6.32 -22.60 -7.17
C ARG A 10 -6.21 -21.24 -6.48
N VAL A 11 -7.34 -20.60 -6.17
CA VAL A 11 -7.38 -19.32 -5.44
C VAL A 11 -6.78 -19.49 -4.04
N GLY A 12 -7.11 -20.57 -3.33
CA GLY A 12 -6.59 -20.86 -2.00
C GLY A 12 -5.07 -21.05 -1.96
N ILE A 13 -4.50 -21.78 -2.92
CA ILE A 13 -3.04 -21.95 -3.04
C ILE A 13 -2.35 -20.61 -3.27
N VAL A 14 -2.88 -19.79 -4.18
CA VAL A 14 -2.31 -18.47 -4.48
C VAL A 14 -2.37 -17.55 -3.26
N LEU A 15 -3.48 -17.53 -2.51
CA LEU A 15 -3.60 -16.75 -1.28
C LEU A 15 -2.59 -17.16 -0.22
N ILE A 16 -2.36 -18.46 -0.03
CA ILE A 16 -1.35 -18.97 0.90
C ILE A 16 0.06 -18.55 0.45
N ALA A 17 0.37 -18.72 -0.83
CA ALA A 17 1.68 -18.35 -1.38
C ALA A 17 1.96 -16.85 -1.22
N VAL A 18 0.98 -16.00 -1.54
CA VAL A 18 1.09 -14.54 -1.36
C VAL A 18 1.24 -14.18 0.12
N GLY A 19 0.44 -14.79 1.01
CA GLY A 19 0.54 -14.54 2.45
C GLY A 19 1.90 -14.91 3.03
N ILE A 20 2.48 -16.03 2.61
CA ILE A 20 3.85 -16.43 2.99
C ILE A 20 4.88 -15.45 2.43
N LEU A 21 4.74 -15.06 1.16
CA LEU A 21 5.67 -14.13 0.53
C LEU A 21 5.66 -12.75 1.21
N GLU A 22 4.48 -12.22 1.54
CA GLU A 22 4.35 -10.98 2.30
C GLU A 22 4.98 -11.09 3.68
N PHE A 23 4.79 -12.22 4.36
CA PHE A 23 5.38 -12.47 5.67
C PHE A 23 6.92 -12.50 5.59
N VAL A 24 7.49 -13.18 4.60
CA VAL A 24 8.95 -13.21 4.36
C VAL A 24 9.48 -11.83 4.00
N TYR A 25 8.80 -11.09 3.12
CA TYR A 25 9.16 -9.72 2.75
C TYR A 25 9.14 -8.78 3.96
N PHE A 26 8.15 -8.92 4.83
CA PHE A 26 8.08 -8.17 6.09
C PHE A 26 9.26 -8.50 7.01
N LEU A 27 9.58 -9.79 7.20
CA LEU A 27 10.71 -10.20 8.03
C LEU A 27 12.03 -9.64 7.50
N TYR A 28 12.25 -9.73 6.18
CA TYR A 28 13.43 -9.18 5.53
C TYR A 28 13.56 -7.67 5.79
N ASN A 29 12.52 -6.89 5.50
CA ASN A 29 12.56 -5.43 5.69
C ASN A 29 12.58 -5.00 7.16
N SER A 30 12.06 -5.82 8.08
CA SER A 30 12.16 -5.55 9.53
C SER A 30 13.59 -5.69 10.05
N THR A 31 14.45 -6.40 9.32
CA THR A 31 15.85 -6.61 9.67
C THR A 31 16.77 -5.55 9.04
N LEU A 32 16.28 -4.83 8.02
CA LEU A 32 16.96 -3.65 7.48
C LEU A 32 16.51 -2.40 8.25
N ASP A 33 17.47 -1.72 8.87
CA ASP A 33 17.30 -0.41 9.53
C ASP A 33 16.98 0.68 8.48
N ASP A 34 15.76 0.66 7.93
CA ASP A 34 15.27 1.77 7.12
C ASP A 34 14.76 2.86 8.08
N PRO A 35 15.20 4.12 7.98
CA PRO A 35 14.72 5.19 8.83
C PRO A 35 13.22 5.36 8.59
N LYS A 36 12.41 4.88 9.56
CA LYS A 36 10.95 5.02 9.56
C LYS A 36 10.60 6.49 9.71
N CYS A 37 10.60 7.16 8.59
CA CYS A 37 10.35 8.57 8.50
C CYS A 37 8.84 8.75 8.45
N ILE A 38 8.31 9.11 9.63
CA ILE A 38 6.95 9.54 9.92
C ILE A 38 5.88 8.45 9.98
N LEU A 39 5.98 7.27 9.36
CA LEU A 39 4.90 6.25 9.42
C LEU A 39 4.88 5.31 10.65
N SER A 40 5.81 5.46 11.59
CA SER A 40 5.72 4.79 12.87
C SER A 40 5.99 5.77 14.00
N ASN A 41 5.02 5.93 14.90
CA ASN A 41 5.41 6.09 16.29
C ASN A 41 6.37 4.92 16.60
N PRO A 42 7.63 5.16 17.02
CA PRO A 42 8.38 4.13 17.70
C PRO A 42 7.74 4.00 19.08
N SER A 43 6.56 3.38 19.13
CA SER A 43 6.13 2.74 20.36
C SER A 43 7.06 1.54 20.52
N PRO A 44 7.83 1.45 21.62
CA PRO A 44 8.63 0.26 21.95
C PRO A 44 7.76 -1.01 22.13
N ASN A 45 6.43 -0.87 21.99
CA ASN A 45 5.43 -1.91 22.18
C ASN A 45 4.55 -2.09 20.92
N SER A 46 5.01 -1.68 19.73
CA SER A 46 4.27 -1.95 18.47
C SER A 46 4.42 -3.41 18.01
N SER A 47 4.11 -4.33 18.91
CA SER A 47 3.59 -5.64 18.56
C SER A 47 2.38 -5.44 17.65
N PHE A 48 2.37 -6.15 16.51
CA PHE A 48 1.29 -6.26 15.51
C PHE A 48 1.23 -5.27 14.34
N SER A 49 1.64 -5.78 13.17
CA SER A 49 0.66 -6.12 12.12
C SER A 49 1.12 -7.32 11.28
N SER A 50 1.25 -8.47 11.94
CA SER A 50 1.23 -9.80 11.30
C SER A 50 -0.20 -10.20 10.85
N SER A 51 -1.20 -9.38 11.19
CA SER A 51 -2.61 -9.67 10.99
C SER A 51 -3.01 -9.80 9.52
N SER A 52 -2.42 -9.04 8.60
CA SER A 52 -2.77 -9.13 7.17
C SER A 52 -2.29 -10.44 6.54
N SER A 53 -1.03 -10.82 6.78
CA SER A 53 -0.45 -12.03 6.19
C SER A 53 -1.05 -13.31 6.81
N THR A 54 -1.28 -13.33 8.12
CA THR A 54 -1.98 -14.45 8.77
C THR A 54 -3.44 -14.57 8.33
N PHE A 55 -4.12 -13.45 8.08
CA PHE A 55 -5.47 -13.42 7.52
C PHE A 55 -5.54 -13.99 6.10
N LEU A 56 -4.58 -13.66 5.23
CA LEU A 56 -4.49 -14.23 3.87
C LEU A 56 -4.27 -15.74 3.88
N VAL A 57 -3.39 -16.23 4.76
CA VAL A 57 -3.13 -17.68 4.91
C VAL A 57 -4.38 -18.39 5.44
N ALA A 58 -5.03 -17.84 6.48
CA ALA A 58 -6.26 -18.42 7.03
C ALA A 58 -7.38 -18.49 5.98
N LEU A 59 -7.61 -17.39 5.23
CA LEU A 59 -8.54 -17.37 4.12
C LEU A 59 -8.20 -18.44 3.07
N GLY A 60 -6.93 -18.54 2.67
CA GLY A 60 -6.47 -19.55 1.72
C GLY A 60 -6.80 -20.98 2.15
N VAL A 61 -6.60 -21.32 3.43
CA VAL A 61 -6.98 -22.62 4.01
C VAL A 61 -8.50 -22.85 3.96
N PHE A 62 -9.30 -21.84 4.24
CA PHE A 62 -10.76 -21.94 4.12
C PHE A 62 -11.22 -22.17 2.67
N PHE A 63 -10.54 -21.59 1.68
CA PHE A 63 -10.80 -21.86 0.25
C PHE A 63 -10.42 -23.28 -0.15
N LEU A 64 -9.32 -23.83 0.37
CA LEU A 64 -8.96 -25.24 0.16
C LEU A 64 -10.04 -26.21 0.68
N ARG A 65 -10.74 -25.84 1.76
CA ARG A 65 -11.86 -26.62 2.31
C ARG A 65 -13.14 -26.52 1.47
N GLY A 66 -13.18 -25.68 0.44
CA GLY A 66 -14.32 -25.54 -0.46
C GLY A 66 -15.49 -24.75 0.14
N ASN A 67 -15.26 -23.92 1.17
CA ASN A 67 -16.32 -23.18 1.83
C ASN A 67 -16.84 -22.04 0.94
N LEU A 68 -18.09 -22.20 0.47
CA LEU A 68 -18.75 -21.22 -0.39
C LEU A 68 -19.18 -19.94 0.35
N GLN A 69 -19.30 -19.97 1.68
CA GLN A 69 -19.70 -18.80 2.47
C GLN A 69 -18.68 -17.66 2.41
N ILE A 70 -17.41 -18.00 2.20
CA ILE A 70 -16.28 -17.04 2.23
C ILE A 70 -16.08 -16.37 0.87
N VAL A 71 -16.71 -16.91 -0.19
CA VAL A 71 -16.63 -16.36 -1.55
C VAL A 71 -17.20 -14.93 -1.60
N SER A 72 -18.36 -14.69 -0.98
CA SER A 72 -19.01 -13.37 -0.96
C SER A 72 -18.17 -12.29 -0.25
N PRO A 73 -17.76 -12.47 1.03
CA PRO A 73 -16.94 -11.46 1.72
C PRO A 73 -15.58 -11.28 1.06
N LEU A 74 -14.95 -12.33 0.52
CA LEU A 74 -13.68 -12.17 -0.19
C LEU A 74 -13.84 -11.39 -1.51
N THR A 75 -14.93 -11.64 -2.25
CA THR A 75 -15.22 -10.89 -3.48
C THR A 75 -15.44 -9.41 -3.17
N TRP A 76 -16.13 -9.11 -2.07
CA TRP A 76 -16.33 -7.74 -1.61
C TRP A 76 -15.01 -7.08 -1.18
N PHE A 77 -14.18 -7.79 -0.40
CA PHE A 77 -12.87 -7.31 0.01
C PHE A 77 -11.95 -7.05 -1.19
N ALA A 78 -11.88 -7.97 -2.15
CA ALA A 78 -11.10 -7.79 -3.38
C ALA A 78 -11.59 -6.57 -4.18
N ALA A 79 -12.90 -6.38 -4.30
CA ALA A 79 -13.49 -5.21 -4.98
C ALA A 79 -13.22 -3.90 -4.24
N PHE A 80 -13.11 -3.92 -2.91
CA PHE A 80 -12.75 -2.77 -2.09
C PHE A 80 -11.26 -2.41 -2.22
N SER A 81 -10.36 -3.40 -2.14
CA SER A 81 -8.92 -3.17 -2.16
C SER A 81 -8.38 -2.78 -3.54
N LEU A 82 -8.98 -3.29 -4.63
CA LEU A 82 -8.50 -3.08 -6.00
C LEU A 82 -8.38 -1.59 -6.38
N PRO A 83 -9.43 -0.75 -6.25
CA PRO A 83 -9.31 0.68 -6.52
C PRO A 83 -8.26 1.36 -5.66
N SER A 84 -8.18 1.01 -4.37
CA SER A 84 -7.22 1.63 -3.47
C SER A 84 -5.77 1.37 -3.91
N LEU A 85 -5.47 0.14 -4.35
CA LEU A 85 -4.16 -0.24 -4.87
C LEU A 85 -3.84 0.48 -6.19
N VAL A 86 -4.80 0.52 -7.13
CA VAL A 86 -4.62 1.17 -8.43
C VAL A 86 -4.42 2.67 -8.27
N ILE A 87 -5.25 3.36 -7.49
CA ILE A 87 -5.08 4.80 -7.24
C ILE A 87 -3.79 5.08 -6.46
N GLY A 88 -3.36 4.16 -5.59
CA GLY A 88 -2.05 4.21 -4.94
C GLY A 88 -0.90 4.20 -5.95
N LEU A 89 -0.97 3.34 -6.97
CA LEU A 89 0.05 3.25 -8.03
C LEU A 89 0.03 4.49 -8.94
N VAL A 90 -1.14 4.95 -9.34
CA VAL A 90 -1.29 6.12 -10.24
C VAL A 90 -0.80 7.41 -9.59
N ARG A 91 -0.87 7.53 -8.25
CA ARG A 91 -0.38 8.70 -7.51
C ARG A 91 1.14 8.76 -7.38
N LEU A 92 1.82 7.64 -7.49
CA LEU A 92 3.25 7.51 -7.27
C LEU A 92 4.09 8.52 -8.09
N PRO A 93 3.87 8.72 -9.41
CA PRO A 93 4.60 9.73 -10.18
C PRO A 93 4.33 11.17 -9.77
N PHE A 94 3.18 11.46 -9.13
CA PHE A 94 2.82 12.82 -8.69
C PHE A 94 3.37 13.17 -7.30
N LEU A 95 3.86 12.17 -6.55
CA LEU A 95 4.40 12.37 -5.21
C LEU A 95 5.86 12.85 -5.21
N PHE A 96 6.56 12.70 -6.33
CA PHE A 96 7.98 13.03 -6.43
C PHE A 96 8.26 13.85 -7.69
N PRO A 97 9.18 14.82 -7.64
CA PRO A 97 9.55 15.59 -8.82
C PRO A 97 10.17 14.68 -9.90
N GLY A 98 9.98 15.02 -11.17
CA GLY A 98 10.46 14.21 -12.30
C GLY A 98 11.97 13.90 -12.23
N GLU A 99 12.77 14.86 -11.77
CA GLU A 99 14.22 14.71 -11.61
C GLU A 99 14.61 13.62 -10.59
N PHE A 100 13.81 13.45 -9.53
CA PHE A 100 14.04 12.42 -8.52
C PHE A 100 14.01 11.02 -9.13
N TRP A 101 13.11 10.76 -10.08
CA TRP A 101 13.01 9.46 -10.74
C TRP A 101 14.24 9.13 -11.58
N GLY A 102 14.80 10.13 -12.27
CA GLY A 102 16.03 9.96 -13.05
C GLY A 102 17.23 9.62 -12.17
N ILE A 103 17.36 10.33 -11.05
CA ILE A 103 18.41 10.11 -10.05
C ILE A 103 18.25 8.75 -9.38
N ALA A 104 17.03 8.40 -8.96
CA ALA A 104 16.71 7.12 -8.33
C ALA A 104 17.02 5.91 -9.25
N PHE A 105 16.76 6.05 -10.56
CA PHE A 105 17.09 5.02 -11.53
C PHE A 105 18.60 4.82 -11.71
N ARG A 106 19.39 5.89 -11.58
CA ARG A 106 20.85 5.83 -11.74
C ARG A 106 21.56 5.26 -10.51
N ILE A 107 21.10 5.63 -9.31
CA ILE A 107 21.78 5.28 -8.05
C ILE A 107 21.46 3.84 -7.63
N ASP A 108 20.17 3.51 -7.50
CA ASP A 108 19.76 2.19 -7.03
C ASP A 108 18.37 1.82 -7.59
N PRO A 109 18.31 1.35 -8.84
CA PRO A 109 17.04 1.04 -9.47
C PRO A 109 16.30 -0.09 -8.75
N ILE A 110 17.01 -1.00 -8.08
CA ILE A 110 16.37 -2.12 -7.37
C ILE A 110 15.63 -1.60 -6.14
N ARG A 111 16.27 -0.79 -5.30
CA ARG A 111 15.65 -0.29 -4.07
C ARG A 111 14.41 0.58 -4.34
N TYR A 112 14.44 1.42 -5.38
CA TYR A 112 13.34 2.34 -5.66
C TYR A 112 12.22 1.74 -6.54
N PHE A 113 12.53 0.85 -7.48
CA PHE A 113 11.52 0.30 -8.41
C PHE A 113 11.00 -1.07 -8.03
N MET A 114 11.74 -1.88 -7.26
CA MET A 114 11.27 -3.21 -6.83
C MET A 114 9.96 -3.14 -6.03
N PRO A 115 9.75 -2.20 -5.09
CA PRO A 115 8.46 -2.07 -4.39
C PRO A 115 7.30 -1.76 -5.33
N THR A 116 7.55 -0.98 -6.39
CA THR A 116 6.56 -0.65 -7.42
C THR A 116 6.21 -1.88 -8.25
N LEU A 117 7.21 -2.68 -8.63
CA LEU A 117 7.01 -3.93 -9.36
C LEU A 117 6.20 -4.95 -8.54
N VAL A 118 6.53 -5.11 -7.26
CA VAL A 118 5.77 -5.98 -6.33
C VAL A 118 4.31 -5.52 -6.21
N LYS A 119 4.06 -4.21 -6.13
CA LYS A 119 2.70 -3.66 -6.13
C LYS A 119 1.93 -3.96 -7.42
N ILE A 120 2.57 -3.84 -8.58
CA ILE A 120 1.95 -4.17 -9.89
C ILE A 120 1.57 -5.65 -9.94
N ILE A 121 2.47 -6.54 -9.51
CA ILE A 121 2.20 -7.98 -9.42
C ILE A 121 1.04 -8.23 -8.46
N GLY A 122 1.02 -7.58 -7.30
CA GLY A 122 -0.07 -7.68 -6.32
C GLY A 122 -1.43 -7.26 -6.89
N ILE A 123 -1.48 -6.17 -7.67
CA ILE A 123 -2.70 -5.73 -8.37
C ILE A 123 -3.14 -6.78 -9.40
N ALA A 124 -2.22 -7.31 -10.20
CA ALA A 124 -2.52 -8.34 -11.18
C ALA A 124 -3.08 -9.61 -10.53
N VAL A 125 -2.50 -10.04 -9.41
CA VAL A 125 -2.98 -11.19 -8.62
C VAL A 125 -4.35 -10.90 -8.01
N ALA A 126 -4.59 -9.71 -7.45
CA ALA A 126 -5.89 -9.32 -6.90
C ALA A 126 -6.97 -9.28 -7.98
N LEU A 127 -6.66 -8.75 -9.18
CA LEU A 127 -7.55 -8.76 -10.35
C LEU A 127 -7.84 -10.20 -10.77
N TRP A 128 -6.82 -11.05 -10.85
CA TRP A 128 -6.98 -12.44 -11.20
C TRP A 128 -7.89 -13.17 -10.19
N ILE A 129 -7.65 -13.02 -8.88
CA ILE A 129 -8.50 -13.58 -7.82
C ILE A 129 -9.94 -13.11 -7.99
N TYR A 130 -10.17 -11.80 -8.20
CA TYR A 130 -11.50 -11.26 -8.43
C TYR A 130 -12.19 -11.90 -9.64
N THR A 131 -11.49 -12.06 -10.77
CA THR A 131 -12.05 -12.72 -11.96
C THR A 131 -12.39 -14.19 -11.71
N GLN A 132 -11.57 -14.91 -10.93
CA GLN A 132 -11.83 -16.30 -10.55
C GLN A 132 -13.05 -16.41 -9.63
N LEU A 133 -13.17 -15.51 -8.64
CA LEU A 133 -14.32 -15.47 -7.73
C LEU A 133 -15.63 -15.15 -8.45
N ARG A 134 -15.56 -14.38 -9.53
CA ARG A 134 -16.70 -14.01 -10.39
C ARG A 134 -16.96 -14.98 -11.54
N ALA A 135 -16.22 -16.08 -11.65
CA ALA A 135 -16.42 -17.06 -12.70
C ALA A 135 -17.83 -17.68 -12.61
N ALA A 136 -18.52 -17.82 -13.75
CA ALA A 136 -19.87 -18.39 -13.85
C ALA A 136 -20.10 -19.70 -13.06
N PRO A 137 -19.20 -20.71 -13.09
CA PRO A 137 -19.40 -21.94 -12.32
C PRO A 137 -19.36 -21.74 -10.80
N LEU A 138 -18.62 -20.74 -10.31
CA LEU A 138 -18.51 -20.44 -8.89
C LEU A 138 -19.70 -19.61 -8.40
N VAL A 139 -20.09 -18.58 -9.15
CA VAL A 139 -21.25 -17.75 -8.84
C VAL A 139 -22.53 -18.60 -8.84
N SER A 140 -22.72 -19.48 -9.85
CA SER A 140 -23.89 -20.37 -9.90
C SER A 140 -23.92 -21.40 -8.77
N ALA A 141 -22.77 -21.90 -8.31
CA ALA A 141 -22.70 -22.77 -7.13
C ALA A 141 -23.04 -22.00 -5.84
N CYS A 142 -22.53 -20.78 -5.69
CA CYS A 142 -22.74 -19.97 -4.49
C CYS A 142 -24.17 -19.42 -4.39
N VAL A 143 -24.78 -19.03 -5.51
CA VAL A 143 -26.19 -18.61 -5.57
C VAL A 143 -27.12 -19.78 -5.22
N ARG A 144 -26.85 -20.98 -5.75
CA ARG A 144 -27.61 -22.19 -5.38
C ARG A 144 -27.50 -22.54 -3.89
N ALA A 145 -26.35 -22.23 -3.28
CA ALA A 145 -26.14 -22.41 -1.84
C ALA A 145 -26.71 -21.26 -0.98
N GLY A 146 -27.31 -20.22 -1.59
CA GLY A 146 -27.87 -19.08 -0.87
C GLY A 146 -26.85 -18.13 -0.24
N HIS A 147 -25.57 -18.21 -0.66
CA HIS A 147 -24.47 -17.47 -0.03
C HIS A 147 -23.94 -16.30 -0.87
N CYS A 148 -24.33 -16.17 -2.14
CA CYS A 148 -23.89 -15.09 -3.02
C CYS A 148 -25.03 -14.51 -3.85
N THR A 149 -24.82 -13.28 -4.33
CA THR A 149 -25.63 -12.63 -5.35
C THR A 149 -24.93 -12.63 -6.71
N THR A 150 -25.70 -12.63 -7.78
CA THR A 150 -25.17 -12.54 -9.16
C THR A 150 -24.62 -11.14 -9.47
N THR A 151 -25.10 -10.13 -8.75
CA THR A 151 -24.72 -8.72 -8.95
C THR A 151 -23.29 -8.44 -8.45
N PRO A 152 -22.50 -7.62 -9.15
CA PRO A 152 -21.18 -7.19 -8.68
C PRO A 152 -21.31 -6.25 -7.48
N PRO A 153 -20.39 -6.31 -6.51
CA PRO A 153 -20.41 -5.44 -5.32
C PRO A 153 -19.95 -4.01 -5.68
N LYS A 154 -20.81 -3.24 -6.37
CA LYS A 154 -20.51 -1.85 -6.77
C LYS A 154 -20.17 -0.95 -5.59
N LEU A 155 -20.83 -1.16 -4.44
CA LEU A 155 -20.58 -0.40 -3.22
C LEU A 155 -19.15 -0.58 -2.69
N ALA A 156 -18.58 -1.79 -2.81
CA ALA A 156 -17.19 -2.04 -2.41
C ALA A 156 -16.21 -1.20 -3.24
N PHE A 157 -16.42 -1.12 -4.55
CA PHE A 157 -15.60 -0.29 -5.43
C PHE A 157 -15.68 1.20 -5.05
N ILE A 158 -16.90 1.71 -4.79
CA ILE A 158 -17.12 3.09 -4.38
C ILE A 158 -16.40 3.39 -3.06
N LEU A 159 -16.52 2.50 -2.07
CA LEU A 159 -15.82 2.66 -0.79
C LEU A 159 -14.30 2.61 -0.95
N GLY A 160 -13.78 1.74 -1.82
CA GLY A 160 -12.34 1.65 -2.11
C GLY A 160 -11.77 2.91 -2.75
N ILE A 161 -12.54 3.55 -3.63
CA ILE A 161 -12.21 4.86 -4.21
C ILE A 161 -12.29 5.94 -3.13
N ALA A 162 -13.40 6.00 -2.40
CA ALA A 162 -13.63 7.00 -1.36
C ALA A 162 -12.55 6.98 -0.27
N LEU A 163 -12.09 5.78 0.13
CA LEU A 163 -11.00 5.59 1.09
C LEU A 163 -9.73 6.34 0.68
N VAL A 164 -9.48 6.47 -0.62
CA VAL A 164 -8.29 7.14 -1.14
C VAL A 164 -8.56 8.60 -1.46
N VAL A 165 -9.66 8.90 -2.14
CA VAL A 165 -9.96 10.23 -2.65
C VAL A 165 -10.31 11.19 -1.51
N VAL A 166 -11.07 10.76 -0.50
CA VAL A 166 -11.51 11.65 0.59
C VAL A 166 -10.32 12.19 1.39
N PRO A 167 -9.36 11.37 1.89
CA PRO A 167 -8.20 11.91 2.60
C PRO A 167 -7.30 12.79 1.73
N LEU A 168 -7.20 12.50 0.43
CA LEU A 168 -6.46 13.35 -0.51
C LEU A 168 -7.11 14.71 -0.69
N SER A 169 -8.43 14.75 -0.88
CA SER A 169 -9.17 15.99 -1.03
C SER A 169 -9.10 16.82 0.25
N ILE A 170 -9.17 16.18 1.43
CA ILE A 170 -8.94 16.86 2.71
C ILE A 170 -7.52 17.43 2.76
N ARG A 171 -6.49 16.63 2.42
CA ARG A 171 -5.11 17.13 2.37
C ARG A 171 -4.96 18.32 1.43
N TYR A 172 -5.48 18.22 0.22
CA TYR A 172 -5.37 19.28 -0.77
C TYR A 172 -6.08 20.56 -0.31
N PHE A 173 -7.28 20.44 0.26
CA PHE A 173 -8.08 21.61 0.64
C PHE A 173 -7.61 22.27 1.94
N TYR A 174 -7.12 21.49 2.90
CA TYR A 174 -6.72 21.99 4.22
C TYR A 174 -5.20 22.20 4.37
N PHE A 175 -4.36 21.60 3.52
CA PHE A 175 -2.91 21.53 3.74
C PHE A 175 -2.00 22.00 2.57
N THR A 176 -2.49 22.60 1.47
CA THR A 176 -1.61 23.18 0.42
C THR A 176 -2.30 24.35 -0.31
N PRO A 177 -1.64 25.50 -0.62
CA PRO A 177 -0.19 25.70 -0.86
C PRO A 177 0.47 26.76 0.05
N ASP A 178 1.80 26.66 0.23
CA ASP A 178 2.68 27.48 1.09
C ASP A 178 2.49 27.29 2.60
N SER A 179 2.41 26.03 3.06
CA SER A 179 2.55 25.81 4.49
C SER A 179 3.96 26.25 4.91
N VAL A 180 4.04 27.32 5.71
CA VAL A 180 5.28 27.82 6.34
C VAL A 180 6.11 26.65 6.89
N ALA A 181 5.44 25.60 7.35
CA ALA A 181 6.03 24.36 7.82
C ALA A 181 6.85 23.58 6.76
N GLU A 182 6.43 23.51 5.50
CA GLU A 182 7.21 22.85 4.44
C GLU A 182 8.45 23.67 4.07
N ALA A 183 8.32 25.00 3.98
CA ALA A 183 9.45 25.88 3.74
C ALA A 183 10.47 25.84 4.90
N GLN A 184 9.97 25.84 6.15
CA GLN A 184 10.78 25.72 7.35
C GLN A 184 11.47 24.35 7.45
N ALA A 185 10.78 23.26 7.07
CA ALA A 185 11.40 21.94 6.99
C ALA A 185 12.58 21.91 6.00
N VAL A 186 12.44 22.55 4.83
CA VAL A 186 13.51 22.65 3.84
C VAL A 186 14.67 23.50 4.37
N GLU A 187 14.38 24.60 5.06
CA GLU A 187 15.43 25.48 5.59
C GLU A 187 16.24 24.83 6.72
N VAL A 188 15.56 24.12 7.64
CA VAL A 188 16.22 23.33 8.69
C VAL A 188 17.07 22.22 8.04
N ALA A 189 16.54 21.52 7.04
CA ALA A 189 17.28 20.50 6.31
C ALA A 189 18.51 21.08 5.59
N ARG A 190 18.38 22.25 4.97
CA ARG A 190 19.49 22.93 4.29
C ARG A 190 20.58 23.36 5.27
N THR A 191 20.19 23.84 6.45
CA THR A 191 21.14 24.24 7.50
C THR A 191 21.93 23.04 8.03
N GLU A 192 21.29 21.88 8.20
CA GLU A 192 21.94 20.67 8.72
C GLU A 192 22.78 19.90 7.69
N TYR A 193 22.30 19.79 6.44
CA TYR A 193 22.91 18.92 5.42
C TYR A 193 23.59 19.67 4.27
N GLY A 194 23.47 21.00 4.22
CA GLY A 194 24.17 21.88 3.29
C GLY A 194 23.42 22.15 1.96
N GLU A 195 23.92 23.12 1.19
CA GLU A 195 23.28 23.56 -0.06
C GLU A 195 23.48 22.60 -1.27
N GLY A 196 24.34 21.59 -1.12
CA GLY A 196 24.65 20.64 -2.20
C GLY A 196 23.53 19.64 -2.54
N TYR A 197 22.39 19.71 -1.86
CA TYR A 197 21.25 18.80 -2.05
C TYR A 197 19.99 19.56 -2.45
N LYS A 198 19.17 18.92 -3.28
CA LYS A 198 17.78 19.31 -3.49
C LYS A 198 16.94 18.63 -2.41
N TYR A 199 15.99 19.37 -1.86
CA TYR A 199 15.15 18.93 -0.75
C TYR A 199 13.70 18.81 -1.21
N HIS A 200 13.05 17.70 -0.89
CA HIS A 200 11.62 17.51 -1.13
C HIS A 200 10.94 16.97 0.13
N VAL A 201 9.99 17.72 0.67
CA VAL A 201 9.27 17.33 1.89
C VAL A 201 8.26 16.25 1.56
N ARG A 202 8.45 15.06 2.13
CA ARG A 202 7.56 13.91 1.93
C ARG A 202 6.35 13.97 2.87
N ALA A 203 6.57 14.41 4.10
CA ALA A 203 5.52 14.58 5.10
C ALA A 203 5.96 15.53 6.21
N VAL A 204 5.00 16.26 6.77
CA VAL A 204 5.13 17.05 8.00
C VAL A 204 4.07 16.57 8.98
N ARG A 205 4.44 16.40 10.24
CA ARG A 205 3.50 16.15 11.34
C ARG A 205 3.80 17.09 12.50
N GLN A 206 2.74 17.50 13.16
CA GLN A 206 2.80 18.23 14.42
C GLN A 206 2.55 17.25 15.57
N TYR A 207 3.41 17.30 16.59
CA TYR A 207 3.29 16.57 17.84
C TYR A 207 3.55 17.52 19.00
N ASP A 208 2.52 17.84 19.77
CA ASP A 208 2.65 18.54 21.06
C ASP A 208 3.52 19.82 21.00
N GLY A 209 3.27 20.68 20.01
CA GLY A 209 4.04 21.92 19.77
C GLY A 209 5.36 21.75 19.01
N GLN A 210 5.82 20.51 18.80
CA GLN A 210 6.97 20.20 17.95
C GLN A 210 6.55 19.76 16.56
N MET A 211 7.16 20.34 15.54
CA MET A 211 7.00 19.94 14.15
C MET A 211 8.09 18.94 13.78
N ARG A 212 7.71 17.86 13.10
CA ARG A 212 8.63 16.88 12.52
C ARG A 212 8.34 16.74 11.04
N ALA A 213 9.37 16.85 10.23
CA ALA A 213 9.27 16.56 8.81
C ALA A 213 10.25 15.47 8.38
N CYS A 214 9.88 14.83 7.28
CA CYS A 214 10.76 13.94 6.56
C CYS A 214 10.97 14.50 5.17
N VAL A 215 12.24 14.67 4.86
CA VAL A 215 12.69 15.37 3.66
C VAL A 215 13.59 14.41 2.91
N ASP A 216 13.29 14.22 1.63
CA ASP A 216 14.21 13.58 0.70
C ASP A 216 15.27 14.61 0.32
N ALA A 217 16.50 14.42 0.78
CA ALA A 217 17.68 15.16 0.37
C ALA A 217 18.39 14.36 -0.73
N TYR A 218 18.42 14.89 -1.94
CA TYR A 218 18.98 14.18 -3.08
C TYR A 218 19.90 15.06 -3.90
N ASN A 219 20.99 14.47 -4.37
CA ASN A 219 21.89 15.06 -5.35
C ASN A 219 22.13 14.04 -6.47
N GLU A 220 23.03 14.36 -7.39
CA GLU A 220 23.37 13.46 -8.50
C GLU A 220 23.95 12.11 -8.02
N GLN A 221 24.56 12.04 -6.84
CA GLN A 221 25.34 10.89 -6.39
C GLN A 221 24.59 10.00 -5.38
N GLU A 222 23.72 10.57 -4.57
CA GLU A 222 23.02 9.88 -3.49
C GLU A 222 21.63 10.48 -3.20
N ILE A 223 20.73 9.63 -2.69
CA ILE A 223 19.44 10.02 -2.14
C ILE A 223 19.42 9.61 -0.67
N LYS A 224 19.19 10.58 0.21
CA LYS A 224 19.08 10.41 1.66
C LYS A 224 17.72 10.84 2.13
N LEU A 225 17.13 10.03 3.01
CA LEU A 225 15.90 10.39 3.70
C LEU A 225 16.29 11.00 5.06
N VAL A 226 16.14 12.31 5.20
CA VAL A 226 16.50 13.03 6.42
C VAL A 226 15.26 13.37 7.23
N ARG A 227 15.41 13.35 8.56
CA ARG A 227 14.38 13.77 9.51
C ARG A 227 14.82 15.09 10.11
N VAL A 228 13.93 16.08 10.10
CA VAL A 228 14.16 17.39 10.69
C VAL A 228 13.06 17.69 11.68
N GLU A 229 13.42 18.30 12.80
CA GLU A 229 12.51 18.62 13.89
C GLU A 229 12.73 20.09 14.28
N TRP A 230 11.64 20.82 14.52
CA TRP A 230 11.70 22.22 14.95
C TRP A 230 10.50 22.59 15.84
N GLU A 231 10.66 23.62 16.66
CA GLU A 231 9.57 24.17 17.47
C GLU A 231 8.72 25.14 16.63
N GLN A 232 7.40 25.09 16.83
CA GLN A 232 6.44 25.93 16.09
C GLN A 232 6.53 27.41 16.48
#